data_AF-A0A7S0AA27-F1
#
_entry.id   AF-A0A7S0AA27-F1
#
_cell.length_a   1.000
_cell.length_b   1.000
_cell.length_c   1.000
_cell.angle_alpha   90.00
_cell.angle_beta   90.00
_cell.angle_gamma   90.00
#
_symmetry.space_group_name_H-M   'P 1'
#
loop_
_entity.id
_entity.type
_entity.pdbx_description
1 polymer ?
#
loop_
_entity_poly.entity_id
_entity_poly.type
_entity_poly.pdbx_seq_one_letter_code
_entity_poly.pdbx_strand_id
1 'polypeptide(L)'
;ALRRTLFLHRPYVLMPLTDGCIAELHHSLLSHLRLLLRTCGHFSRVASVALQDLAPALVDMFQDDSEVTLPVRASASGSELLRVRRVSPKVHMLSTKTKPKKLEFEAPDGTCHVFLLKGRDDLR
;
A
#
# COMPACT_ATOMS: atom_id res chain seq x y z
N ALA A 1 -2.59 -10.49 -8.91
CA ALA A 1 -1.68 -9.81 -9.86
C ALA A 1 -2.43 -8.72 -10.61
N LEU A 2 -2.22 -7.44 -10.27
CA LEU A 2 -2.86 -6.31 -10.97
C LEU A 2 -1.78 -5.32 -11.38
N ARG A 3 -1.10 -5.63 -12.49
CA ARG A 3 -0.28 -4.68 -13.23
C ARG A 3 -1.21 -3.67 -13.89
N ARG A 4 -1.52 -2.57 -13.20
CA ARG A 4 -2.10 -1.38 -13.84
C ARG A 4 -0.94 -0.55 -14.40
N THR A 5 -0.34 -1.10 -15.45
CA THR A 5 0.53 -0.35 -16.36
C THR A 5 -0.31 0.79 -16.91
N LEU A 6 0.08 2.03 -16.63
CA LEU A 6 -0.44 3.20 -17.35
C LEU A 6 0.03 3.05 -18.79
N PHE A 7 -0.80 2.45 -19.62
CA PHE A 7 -0.61 2.50 -21.06
C PHE A 7 -0.87 3.96 -21.48
N LEU A 8 0.21 4.73 -21.62
CA LEU A 8 0.25 5.88 -22.53
C LEU A 8 0.17 5.33 -23.95
N HIS A 9 -0.99 4.76 -24.33
CA HIS A 9 -1.18 4.23 -25.68
C HIS A 9 -1.87 5.28 -26.55
N ARG A 10 -1.07 6.21 -27.06
CA ARG A 10 -0.97 6.42 -28.51
C ARG A 10 0.25 7.29 -28.80
N PRO A 11 1.08 6.93 -29.79
CA PRO A 11 2.07 7.86 -30.30
C PRO A 11 1.26 8.97 -31.00
N TYR A 12 1.13 10.14 -30.36
CA TYR A 12 0.80 11.37 -31.09
C TYR A 12 2.04 11.79 -31.89
N VAL A 13 2.49 10.90 -32.77
CA VAL A 13 3.53 11.17 -33.74
C VAL A 13 2.80 11.76 -34.94
N LEU A 14 2.86 13.09 -35.05
CA LEU A 14 2.56 13.88 -36.24
C LEU A 14 1.12 13.75 -36.79
N MET A 15 0.13 14.27 -36.05
CA MET A 15 -1.19 14.59 -36.60
C MET A 15 -1.39 16.11 -36.59
N PRO A 16 -1.90 16.72 -37.68
CA PRO A 16 -2.20 18.15 -37.68
C PRO A 16 -3.27 18.44 -36.62
N LEU A 17 -3.00 19.44 -35.77
CA LEU A 17 -3.89 19.90 -34.71
C LEU A 17 -5.14 20.52 -35.35
N THR A 18 -6.12 19.68 -35.67
CA THR A 18 -7.47 20.13 -36.00
C THR A 18 -8.22 20.41 -34.69
N ASP A 19 -9.19 21.34 -34.72
CA ASP A 19 -9.97 21.72 -33.53
C ASP A 19 -10.64 20.50 -32.85
N GLY A 20 -11.02 19.48 -33.62
CA GLY A 20 -11.57 18.23 -33.10
C GLY A 20 -10.58 17.44 -32.24
N CYS A 21 -9.30 17.38 -32.62
CA CYS A 21 -8.26 16.68 -31.84
C CYS A 21 -7.95 17.38 -30.51
N ILE A 22 -8.00 18.71 -30.49
CA ILE A 22 -7.79 19.50 -29.26
C ILE A 22 -8.92 19.24 -28.27
N ALA A 23 -10.17 19.15 -28.74
CA ALA A 23 -11.32 18.85 -27.90
C ALA A 23 -11.24 17.45 -27.26
N GLU A 24 -10.84 16.42 -28.02
CA GLU A 24 -10.67 15.06 -27.50
C GLU A 24 -9.54 14.95 -26.47
N LEU A 25 -8.39 15.60 -26.74
CA LEU A 25 -7.28 15.68 -25.80
C LEU A 25 -7.68 16.36 -24.49
N HIS A 26 -8.42 17.47 -24.58
CA HIS A 26 -8.92 18.19 -23.43
C HIS A 26 -9.89 17.33 -22.61
N HIS A 27 -10.80 16.61 -23.27
CA HIS A 27 -11.75 15.73 -22.60
C HIS A 27 -11.07 14.54 -21.91
N SER A 28 -10.06 13.96 -22.56
CA SER A 28 -9.22 12.89 -21.99
C SER A 28 -8.44 13.41 -20.78
N LEU A 29 -7.74 14.54 -20.90
CA LEU A 29 -7.00 15.15 -19.80
C LEU A 29 -7.89 15.44 -18.60
N LEU A 30 -9.05 16.09 -18.81
CA LEU A 30 -10.01 16.37 -17.74
C LEU A 30 -10.50 15.09 -17.05
N SER A 31 -10.75 14.03 -17.82
CA SER A 31 -11.19 12.74 -17.28
C SER A 31 -10.11 12.12 -16.37
N HIS A 32 -8.85 12.15 -16.82
CA HIS A 32 -7.72 11.67 -16.03
C HIS A 32 -7.48 12.51 -14.77
N LEU A 33 -7.55 13.85 -14.88
CA LEU A 33 -7.41 14.75 -13.73
C LEU A 33 -8.52 14.51 -12.70
N ARG A 34 -9.78 14.31 -13.13
CA ARG A 34 -10.89 13.97 -12.24
C ARG A 34 -10.67 12.62 -11.54
N LEU A 35 -10.18 11.62 -12.27
CA LEU A 35 -9.83 10.32 -11.69
C LEU A 35 -8.70 10.44 -10.66
N LEU A 36 -7.65 11.21 -10.97
CA LEU A 36 -6.56 11.48 -10.04
C LEU A 36 -7.06 12.19 -8.79
N LEU A 37 -7.88 13.22 -8.91
CA LEU A 37 -8.46 13.93 -7.76
C LEU A 37 -9.30 13.02 -6.87
N ARG A 38 -10.16 12.18 -7.46
CA ARG A 38 -10.96 11.19 -6.71
C ARG A 38 -10.10 10.15 -6.00
N THR A 39 -9.10 9.64 -6.70
CA THR A 39 -8.18 8.62 -6.19
C THR A 39 -7.32 9.18 -5.07
N CYS A 40 -6.75 10.37 -5.25
CA CYS A 40 -5.99 11.09 -4.23
C CYS A 40 -6.84 11.46 -3.01
N GLY A 41 -8.11 11.86 -3.22
CA GLY A 41 -9.07 12.14 -2.15
C GLY A 41 -9.46 10.89 -1.35
N HIS A 42 -9.64 9.75 -2.03
CA HIS A 42 -9.84 8.46 -1.36
C HIS A 42 -8.61 8.08 -0.54
N PHE A 43 -7.41 8.12 -1.14
CA PHE A 43 -6.17 7.83 -0.43
C PHE A 43 -5.81 8.85 0.66
N SER A 44 -6.33 10.08 0.63
CA SER A 44 -6.13 11.07 1.70
C SER A 44 -7.06 10.87 2.89
N ARG A 45 -8.24 10.29 2.68
CA ARG A 45 -9.25 10.08 3.73
C ARG A 45 -9.15 8.73 4.43
N VAL A 46 -8.57 7.74 3.76
CA VAL A 46 -8.42 6.39 4.33
C VAL A 46 -7.28 6.40 5.34
N ALA A 47 -7.62 6.66 6.61
CA ALA A 47 -6.71 6.55 7.75
C ALA A 47 -6.48 5.08 8.14
N SER A 48 -7.40 4.19 7.76
CA SER A 48 -7.30 2.77 8.05
C SER A 48 -8.16 1.91 7.13
N VAL A 49 -7.72 0.68 6.89
CA VAL A 49 -8.43 -0.33 6.09
C VAL A 49 -8.42 -1.65 6.87
N ALA A 50 -9.45 -2.48 6.68
CA ALA A 50 -9.44 -3.83 7.22
C ALA A 50 -8.33 -4.66 6.53
N LEU A 51 -7.58 -5.44 7.31
CA LEU A 51 -6.48 -6.25 6.80
C LEU A 51 -6.99 -7.33 5.84
N GLN A 52 -8.18 -7.89 6.11
CA GLN A 52 -8.85 -8.86 5.24
C GLN A 52 -9.08 -8.33 3.80
N ASP A 53 -9.36 -7.04 3.65
CA ASP A 53 -9.61 -6.43 2.34
C ASP A 53 -8.30 -6.17 1.57
N LEU A 54 -7.17 -6.11 2.29
CA LEU A 54 -5.85 -5.84 1.71
C LEU A 54 -5.02 -7.11 1.47
N ALA A 55 -5.03 -8.03 2.42
CA ALA A 55 -4.16 -9.20 2.49
C ALA A 55 -4.85 -10.35 3.24
N PRO A 56 -5.87 -11.00 2.65
CA PRO A 56 -6.60 -12.09 3.28
C PRO A 56 -5.68 -13.27 3.65
N ALA A 57 -4.71 -13.59 2.81
CA ALA A 57 -3.71 -14.63 3.10
C ALA A 57 -2.90 -14.35 4.38
N LEU A 58 -2.67 -13.08 4.72
CA LEU A 58 -2.00 -12.73 5.97
C LEU A 58 -2.92 -12.96 7.17
N VAL A 59 -4.23 -12.71 7.02
CA VAL A 59 -5.22 -13.01 8.06
C VAL A 59 -5.32 -14.52 8.27
N ASP A 60 -5.42 -15.30 7.20
CA ASP A 60 -5.52 -16.76 7.24
C ASP A 60 -4.33 -17.40 7.96
N MET A 61 -3.12 -16.84 7.79
CA MET A 61 -1.91 -17.29 8.48
C MET A 61 -2.01 -17.21 10.02
N PHE A 62 -2.90 -16.38 10.57
CA PHE A 62 -3.09 -16.19 12.01
C PHE A 62 -4.45 -16.71 12.53
N GLN A 63 -5.23 -17.44 11.74
CA GLN A 63 -6.57 -17.92 12.15
C GLN A 63 -6.54 -19.02 13.22
N ASP A 64 -5.54 -19.90 13.21
CA ASP A 64 -5.46 -21.07 14.09
C ASP A 64 -4.49 -20.88 15.28
N ASP A 65 -4.35 -19.65 15.80
CA ASP A 65 -3.32 -19.27 16.79
C ASP A 65 -1.89 -19.70 16.35
N SER A 66 -1.66 -19.80 15.04
CA SER A 66 -0.37 -20.19 14.47
C SER A 66 0.70 -19.16 14.82
N GLU A 67 1.80 -19.63 15.42
CA GLU A 67 2.93 -18.78 15.75
C GLU A 67 3.80 -18.55 14.53
N VAL A 68 4.02 -17.28 14.18
CA VAL A 68 4.89 -16.88 13.08
C VAL A 68 6.10 -16.16 13.64
N THR A 69 7.25 -16.44 13.06
CA THR A 69 8.51 -15.82 13.48
C THR A 69 8.91 -14.76 12.48
N LEU A 70 9.08 -13.52 12.97
CA LEU A 70 9.51 -12.37 12.19
C LEU A 70 10.98 -12.07 12.48
N PRO A 71 11.80 -11.81 11.46
CA PRO A 71 13.15 -11.31 11.67
C PRO A 71 13.07 -9.87 12.21
N VAL A 72 13.67 -9.60 13.36
CA VAL A 72 13.85 -8.25 13.88
C VAL A 72 15.33 -7.88 13.82
N ARG A 73 15.62 -6.58 13.82
CA ARG A 73 17.00 -6.11 13.76
C ARG A 73 17.78 -6.68 14.95
N ALA A 74 18.87 -7.36 14.62
CA ALA A 74 19.82 -7.89 15.57
C ALA A 74 20.25 -6.85 16.61
N SER A 75 20.08 -7.18 17.89
CA SER A 75 20.89 -6.55 18.93
C SER A 75 22.35 -7.03 18.76
N ALA A 76 23.30 -6.44 19.49
CA ALA A 76 24.74 -6.68 19.32
C ALA A 76 25.18 -8.17 19.43
N SER A 77 24.30 -9.07 19.85
CA SER A 77 24.51 -10.51 20.02
C SER A 77 23.94 -11.41 18.91
N GLY A 78 23.28 -10.88 17.87
CA GLY A 78 22.77 -11.68 16.73
C GLY A 78 21.32 -11.35 16.32
N SER A 79 20.87 -11.95 15.21
CA SER A 79 19.51 -11.78 14.66
C SER A 79 18.46 -12.27 15.65
N GLU A 80 17.77 -11.34 16.30
CA GLU A 80 16.69 -11.66 17.22
C GLU A 80 15.42 -11.97 16.42
N LEU A 81 14.88 -13.16 16.63
CA LEU A 81 13.65 -13.62 16.00
C LEU A 81 12.48 -13.30 16.93
N LEU A 82 11.53 -12.50 16.46
CA LEU A 82 10.31 -12.20 17.23
C LEU A 82 9.22 -13.19 16.87
N ARG A 83 8.64 -13.81 17.88
CA ARG A 83 7.48 -14.68 17.72
C ARG A 83 6.20 -13.86 17.88
N VAL A 84 5.29 -13.99 16.93
CA VAL A 84 3.97 -13.33 16.93
C VAL A 84 2.87 -14.37 16.78
N ARG A 85 1.77 -14.19 17.52
CA ARG A 85 0.60 -15.07 17.52
C ARG A 85 -0.62 -14.50 16.80
N ARG A 86 -0.72 -13.16 16.71
CA ARG A 86 -1.86 -12.48 16.08
C ARG A 86 -1.42 -11.26 15.32
N VAL A 87 -2.19 -10.90 14.31
CA VAL A 87 -2.06 -9.64 13.58
C VAL A 87 -3.33 -8.81 13.81
N SER A 88 -3.17 -7.49 13.96
CA SER A 88 -4.30 -6.58 14.05
C SER A 88 -5.16 -6.66 12.77
N PRO A 89 -6.50 -6.73 12.89
CA PRO A 89 -7.39 -6.77 11.73
C PRO A 89 -7.44 -5.41 10.99
N LYS A 90 -6.71 -4.41 11.46
CA LYS A 90 -6.73 -3.04 10.94
C LYS A 90 -5.33 -2.59 10.55
N VAL A 91 -5.19 -2.14 9.32
CA VAL A 91 -3.97 -1.49 8.83
C VAL A 91 -4.17 0.01 8.85
N HIS A 92 -3.26 0.73 9.51
CA HIS A 92 -3.32 2.19 9.57
C HIS A 92 -2.42 2.81 8.52
N MET A 93 -2.90 3.82 7.81
CA MET A 93 -2.10 4.61 6.88
C MET A 93 -1.68 5.89 7.59
N LEU A 94 -0.37 6.09 7.79
CA LEU A 94 0.11 7.29 8.47
C LEU A 94 -0.05 8.53 7.58
N SER A 95 -0.38 9.67 8.17
CA SER A 95 -0.59 10.95 7.49
C SER A 95 0.72 11.65 7.13
N THR A 96 1.62 10.96 6.45
CA THR A 96 2.90 11.51 5.96
C THR A 96 2.93 11.54 4.43
N LYS A 97 3.95 12.19 3.84
CA LYS A 97 4.15 12.23 2.38
C LYS A 97 4.22 10.82 1.76
N THR A 98 4.88 9.88 2.44
CA THR A 98 5.08 8.51 1.96
C THR A 98 3.96 7.55 2.35
N LYS A 99 3.05 7.96 3.25
CA LYS A 99 1.91 7.17 3.75
C LYS A 99 2.25 5.71 4.06
N PRO A 100 3.26 5.44 4.91
CA PRO A 100 3.60 4.07 5.29
C PRO A 100 2.42 3.40 5.97
N LYS A 101 2.31 2.08 5.80
CA LYS A 101 1.28 1.27 6.46
C LYS A 101 1.82 0.81 7.82
N LYS A 102 1.12 1.15 8.89
CA LYS A 102 1.37 0.67 10.25
C LYS A 102 0.57 -0.61 10.47
N LEU A 103 1.30 -1.70 10.71
CA LEU A 103 0.76 -2.99 11.15
C LEU A 103 1.15 -3.21 12.62
N GLU A 104 0.33 -3.95 13.34
CA GLU A 104 0.56 -4.33 14.73
C GLU A 104 0.39 -5.84 14.85
N PHE A 105 1.34 -6.47 15.52
CA PHE A 105 1.35 -7.91 15.81
C PHE A 105 1.43 -8.12 17.31
N GLU A 106 0.71 -9.12 17.79
CA GLU A 106 0.70 -9.51 19.20
C GLU A 106 1.58 -10.75 19.37
N ALA A 107 2.50 -10.71 20.33
CA ALA A 107 3.32 -11.84 20.73
C ALA A 107 2.58 -12.77 21.71
N PRO A 108 3.07 -14.02 21.91
CA PRO A 108 2.43 -14.97 22.83
C PRO A 108 2.31 -14.47 24.27
N ASP A 109 3.23 -13.61 24.71
CA ASP A 109 3.22 -12.96 26.03
C ASP A 109 2.22 -11.79 26.13
N GLY A 110 1.49 -11.50 25.06
CA GLY A 110 0.52 -10.40 24.97
C GLY A 110 1.13 -9.05 24.63
N THR A 111 2.44 -8.96 24.37
CA THR A 111 3.07 -7.71 23.97
C THR A 111 2.76 -7.37 22.51
N CYS A 112 2.54 -6.08 22.22
CA CYS A 112 2.24 -5.60 20.87
C CYS A 112 3.46 -4.97 20.21
N HIS A 113 3.77 -5.43 19.01
CA HIS A 113 4.89 -4.97 18.18
C HIS A 113 4.38 -4.27 16.93
N VAL A 114 4.85 -3.04 16.71
CA VAL A 114 4.44 -2.19 15.59
C VAL A 114 5.47 -2.25 14.47
N PHE A 115 5.00 -2.50 13.25
CA PHE A 115 5.82 -2.51 12.03
C PHE A 115 5.32 -1.46 11.04
N LEU A 116 6.26 -0.79 10.39
CA LEU A 116 5.97 0.17 9.32
C LEU A 116 6.39 -0.42 7.97
N LEU A 117 5.40 -0.78 7.16
CA LEU A 117 5.64 -1.19 5.79
C LEU A 117 5.86 0.05 4.92
N LYS A 118 7.10 0.23 4.49
CA LYS A 118 7.54 1.28 3.57
C LYS A 118 7.68 0.68 2.16
N GLY A 119 7.02 1.29 1.18
CA GLY A 119 6.94 0.73 -0.19
C GLY A 119 7.98 1.25 -1.18
N ARG A 120 8.61 2.41 -0.92
CA ARG A 120 9.50 3.11 -1.86
C ARG A 120 10.83 3.55 -1.25
N ASP A 121 11.11 3.15 -0.02
CA ASP A 121 12.35 3.52 0.67
C ASP A 121 13.38 2.39 0.51
N ASP A 122 14.65 2.74 0.29
CA ASP A 122 15.78 1.79 0.36
C ASP A 122 16.09 1.55 1.85
N LEU A 123 15.75 0.36 2.36
CA LEU A 123 15.97 -0.04 3.74
C LEU A 123 17.29 -0.82 3.83
N ARG A 124 18.42 -0.10 3.92
CA ARG A 124 19.76 -0.68 4.14
C ARG A 124 20.17 -0.59 5.61
#